data_AF-A0A7Y6NSV2-F1
#
_entry.id   AF-A0A7Y6NSV2-F1
#
_cell.length_a   1.000
_cell.length_b   1.000
_cell.length_c   1.000
_cell.angle_alpha   90.00
_cell.angle_beta   90.00
_cell.angle_gamma   90.00
#
_symmetry.space_group_name_H-M   'P 1'
#
loop_
_entity.id
_entity.type
_entity.pdbx_description
1 polymer ?
#
loop_
_entity_poly.entity_id
_entity_poly.type
_entity_poly.pdbx_seq_one_letter_code
_entity_poly.pdbx_strand_id
1 'polypeptide(L)'
;MDDLDIGTALSAITALRAQGYSVRRTPGPQQREHSFAFVLHKPGMARALVGPPRSSVFAAWASALDHAEQADGQPPTSKPAPFFTAELPAAALDVSVIASRFGVDIATAERQVQQLRQQSIFLSATHQVNVQLIREPFGKDLGDVAWLSIKRRDREVVRDWRELQAIKNAIVGPEHEGFELYPAESRLVDTANQFHLFVFMDRRVRMPVGFVEREVAGTAEASAVGATQRELPERA
;
A
#
# COMPACT_ATOMS: atom_id res chain seq x y z
N MET A 1 -19.70 -32.94 -15.24
CA MET A 1 -18.33 -32.99 -14.71
C MET A 1 -17.38 -33.07 -15.90
N ASP A 2 -17.51 -32.21 -16.90
CA ASP A 2 -17.35 -30.74 -16.99
C ASP A 2 -16.11 -30.50 -17.86
N ASP A 3 -16.30 -30.78 -19.15
CA ASP A 3 -15.53 -30.23 -20.28
C ASP A 3 -15.86 -28.74 -20.51
N LEU A 4 -16.64 -28.13 -19.61
CA LEU A 4 -16.81 -26.68 -19.57
C LEU A 4 -15.52 -26.03 -19.07
N ASP A 5 -14.98 -25.16 -19.93
CA ASP A 5 -14.19 -23.97 -19.59
C ASP A 5 -12.68 -23.95 -19.90
N ILE A 6 -12.13 -24.97 -20.57
CA ILE A 6 -10.74 -24.87 -21.08
C ILE A 6 -10.67 -23.99 -22.34
N GLY A 7 -11.65 -24.09 -23.24
CA GLY A 7 -11.71 -23.31 -24.49
C GLY A 7 -11.88 -21.81 -24.26
N THR A 8 -12.75 -21.42 -23.31
CA THR A 8 -12.98 -20.03 -22.91
C THR A 8 -11.72 -19.43 -22.27
N ALA A 9 -11.08 -20.16 -21.36
CA ALA A 9 -9.86 -19.71 -20.69
C ALA A 9 -8.70 -19.49 -21.68
N LEU A 10 -8.52 -20.37 -22.67
CA LEU A 10 -7.49 -20.20 -23.70
C LEU A 10 -7.76 -19.00 -24.61
N SER A 11 -9.03 -18.73 -24.94
CA SER A 11 -9.43 -17.54 -25.71
C SER A 11 -9.14 -16.26 -24.93
N ALA A 12 -9.50 -16.20 -23.64
CA ALA A 12 -9.25 -15.06 -22.77
C ALA A 12 -7.74 -14.79 -22.57
N ILE A 13 -6.93 -15.84 -22.35
CA ILE A 13 -5.46 -15.71 -22.26
C ILE A 13 -4.87 -15.17 -23.57
N THR A 14 -5.41 -15.60 -24.72
CA THR A 14 -4.95 -15.14 -26.04
C THR A 14 -5.25 -13.65 -26.24
N ALA A 15 -6.45 -13.20 -25.86
CA ALA A 15 -6.82 -11.78 -25.89
C ALA A 15 -5.93 -10.93 -24.98
N LEU A 16 -5.68 -11.38 -23.74
CA LEU A 16 -4.79 -10.69 -22.81
C LEU A 16 -3.35 -10.61 -23.33
N ARG A 17 -2.83 -11.67 -23.98
CA ARG A 17 -1.51 -11.63 -24.62
C ARG A 17 -1.42 -10.59 -25.73
N ALA A 18 -2.47 -10.43 -26.53
CA ALA A 18 -2.54 -9.40 -27.57
C ALA A 18 -2.51 -7.98 -26.96
N GLN A 19 -3.03 -7.81 -25.74
CA GLN A 19 -2.96 -6.57 -24.97
C GLN A 19 -1.64 -6.38 -24.21
N GLY A 20 -0.67 -7.30 -24.37
CA GLY A 20 0.66 -7.20 -23.77
C GLY A 20 0.81 -7.86 -22.40
N TYR A 21 -0.18 -8.61 -21.92
CA TYR A 21 -0.08 -9.37 -20.67
C TYR A 21 0.72 -10.68 -20.84
N SER A 22 1.46 -11.05 -19.80
CA SER A 22 2.13 -12.35 -19.70
C SER A 22 2.21 -12.77 -18.23
N VAL A 23 2.36 -14.07 -17.95
CA VAL A 23 2.59 -14.56 -16.58
C VAL A 23 4.01 -15.08 -16.44
N ARG A 24 4.66 -14.75 -15.32
CA ARG A 24 6.03 -15.19 -15.01
C ARG A 24 6.14 -15.66 -13.57
N ARG A 25 7.14 -16.51 -13.30
CA ARG A 25 7.53 -16.80 -11.91
C ARG A 25 8.05 -15.54 -11.25
N THR A 26 7.69 -15.36 -9.99
CA THR A 26 8.14 -14.25 -9.17
C THR A 26 9.58 -14.50 -8.70
N PRO A 27 10.54 -13.60 -8.95
CA PRO A 27 11.88 -13.70 -8.37
C PRO A 27 11.81 -13.39 -6.86
N GLY A 28 12.66 -14.02 -6.04
CA GLY A 28 12.70 -13.78 -4.60
C GLY A 28 13.38 -14.88 -3.77
N PRO A 29 13.47 -14.72 -2.44
CA PRO A 29 14.06 -15.71 -1.53
C PRO A 29 13.31 -17.05 -1.59
N GLN A 30 13.98 -18.15 -1.20
CA GLN A 30 13.54 -19.55 -1.34
C GLN A 30 12.07 -19.83 -0.96
N GLN A 31 11.52 -19.10 0.02
CA GLN A 31 10.10 -19.20 0.43
C GLN A 31 9.08 -18.77 -0.65
N ARG A 32 9.53 -18.11 -1.74
CA ARG A 32 8.71 -17.62 -2.86
C ARG A 32 9.08 -18.25 -4.22
N GLU A 33 9.92 -19.28 -4.26
CA GLU A 33 10.37 -19.91 -5.51
C GLU A 33 9.24 -20.53 -6.34
N HIS A 34 8.04 -20.72 -5.77
CA HIS A 34 6.90 -21.38 -6.40
C HIS A 34 5.72 -20.48 -6.79
N SER A 35 5.83 -19.14 -6.71
CA SER A 35 4.73 -18.24 -7.09
C SER A 35 4.84 -17.61 -8.48
N PHE A 36 3.70 -17.23 -9.06
CA PHE A 36 3.53 -16.65 -10.40
C PHE A 36 2.80 -15.30 -10.33
N ALA A 37 3.13 -14.37 -11.21
CA ALA A 37 2.45 -13.07 -11.29
C ALA A 37 2.35 -12.61 -12.75
N PHE A 38 1.35 -11.77 -13.05
CA PHE A 38 1.23 -11.19 -14.38
C PHE A 38 2.10 -9.94 -14.56
N VAL A 39 2.55 -9.75 -15.78
CA VAL A 39 3.40 -8.67 -16.27
C VAL A 39 2.65 -8.04 -17.43
N LEU A 40 2.53 -6.72 -17.44
CA LEU A 40 1.98 -5.96 -18.56
C LEU A 40 3.11 -5.24 -19.27
N HIS A 41 3.24 -5.46 -20.57
CA HIS A 41 4.19 -4.73 -21.40
C HIS A 41 3.45 -3.74 -22.31
N LYS A 42 3.76 -2.45 -22.15
CA LYS A 42 3.34 -1.41 -23.08
C LYS A 42 4.58 -0.90 -23.87
N PRO A 43 4.47 -0.65 -25.18
CA PRO A 43 5.56 -0.07 -25.96
C PRO A 43 6.09 1.21 -25.29
N GLY A 44 7.41 1.30 -25.12
CA GLY A 44 8.05 2.44 -24.45
C GLY A 44 8.11 2.37 -22.91
N MET A 45 7.55 1.34 -22.27
CA MET A 45 7.64 1.13 -20.81
C MET A 45 8.48 -0.10 -20.45
N ALA A 46 9.23 0.00 -19.34
CA ALA A 46 9.94 -1.13 -18.76
C ALA A 46 8.96 -2.24 -18.36
N ARG A 47 9.33 -3.51 -18.61
CA ARG A 47 8.54 -4.67 -18.18
C ARG A 47 8.55 -4.75 -16.64
N ALA A 48 7.42 -4.49 -16.01
CA ALA A 48 7.24 -4.60 -14.57
C ALA A 48 6.27 -5.72 -14.22
N LEU A 49 6.53 -6.44 -13.12
CA LEU A 49 5.52 -7.30 -12.49
C LEU A 49 4.40 -6.40 -11.99
N VAL A 50 3.19 -6.59 -12.54
CA VAL A 50 2.02 -5.76 -12.25
C VAL A 50 1.07 -6.49 -11.31
N GLY A 51 0.93 -7.81 -11.49
CA GLY A 51 0.05 -8.63 -10.66
C GLY A 51 0.68 -9.10 -9.35
N PRO A 52 -0.15 -9.39 -8.33
CA PRO A 52 0.33 -10.01 -7.10
C PRO A 52 0.86 -11.44 -7.36
N PRO A 53 1.82 -11.93 -6.54
CA PRO A 53 2.21 -13.33 -6.53
C PRO A 53 1.01 -14.25 -6.24
N ARG A 54 0.85 -15.29 -7.04
CA ARG A 54 -0.18 -16.32 -6.93
C ARG A 54 0.47 -17.69 -6.87
N SER A 55 -0.21 -18.64 -6.22
CA SER A 55 0.28 -20.02 -6.10
C SER A 55 0.25 -20.81 -7.41
N SER A 56 -0.41 -20.30 -8.47
CA SER A 56 -0.48 -20.97 -9.78
C SER A 56 -0.47 -19.97 -10.94
N VAL A 57 -0.07 -20.46 -12.12
CA VAL A 57 -0.12 -19.73 -13.40
C VAL A 57 -1.55 -19.31 -13.73
N PHE A 58 -2.53 -20.19 -13.46
CA PHE A 58 -3.93 -19.92 -13.72
C PHE A 58 -4.46 -18.77 -12.86
N ALA A 59 -4.16 -18.77 -11.55
CA ALA A 59 -4.55 -17.69 -10.66
C ALA A 59 -3.87 -16.35 -11.03
N ALA A 60 -2.65 -16.40 -11.59
CA ALA A 60 -1.99 -15.21 -12.11
C ALA A 60 -2.65 -14.67 -13.39
N TRP A 61 -3.17 -15.53 -14.27
CA TRP A 61 -3.95 -15.13 -15.45
C TRP A 61 -5.33 -14.59 -15.08
N ALA A 62 -6.03 -15.21 -14.11
CA ALA A 62 -7.29 -14.67 -13.60
C ALA A 62 -7.09 -13.25 -13.05
N SER A 63 -6.01 -13.04 -12.28
CA SER A 63 -5.66 -11.71 -11.78
C SER A 63 -5.33 -10.69 -12.89
N ALA A 64 -4.87 -11.15 -14.06
CA ALA A 64 -4.61 -10.28 -15.21
C ALA A 64 -5.90 -9.90 -15.94
N LEU A 65 -6.87 -10.82 -15.98
CA LEU A 65 -8.20 -10.57 -16.55
C LEU A 65 -8.95 -9.51 -15.74
N ASP A 66 -9.00 -9.66 -14.41
CA ASP A 66 -9.61 -8.69 -13.49
C ASP A 66 -9.02 -7.28 -13.71
N HIS A 67 -7.69 -7.21 -13.91
CA HIS A 67 -6.99 -5.96 -14.16
C HIS A 67 -7.34 -5.35 -15.52
N ALA A 68 -7.53 -6.18 -16.57
CA ALA A 68 -7.91 -5.70 -17.89
C ALA A 68 -9.35 -5.18 -17.91
N GLU A 69 -10.28 -5.86 -17.24
CA GLU A 69 -11.69 -5.45 -17.14
C GLU A 69 -11.85 -4.12 -16.39
N GLN A 70 -11.05 -3.89 -15.35
CA GLN A 70 -11.02 -2.62 -14.62
C GLN A 70 -10.46 -1.45 -15.44
N ALA A 71 -9.63 -1.74 -16.45
CA ALA A 71 -9.06 -0.71 -17.33
C ALA A 71 -10.03 -0.23 -18.42
N ASP A 72 -11.08 -1.01 -18.73
CA ASP A 72 -12.01 -0.77 -19.84
C ASP A 72 -13.27 0.04 -19.48
N GLY A 73 -13.28 0.72 -18.33
CA GLY A 73 -14.21 1.85 -18.09
C GLY A 73 -15.43 1.60 -17.20
N GLN A 74 -15.32 0.78 -16.15
CA GLN A 74 -16.26 0.85 -15.03
C GLN A 74 -15.91 2.08 -14.15
N PRO A 75 -16.88 2.83 -13.58
CA PRO A 75 -16.57 3.94 -12.68
C PRO A 75 -15.73 3.45 -11.50
N PRO A 76 -14.75 4.24 -11.01
CA PRO A 76 -13.87 3.81 -9.95
C PRO A 76 -14.70 3.48 -8.72
N THR A 77 -14.81 2.19 -8.40
CA THR A 77 -15.27 1.77 -7.09
C THR A 77 -14.27 2.32 -6.07
N SER A 78 -14.78 2.92 -5.00
CA SER A 78 -14.03 3.67 -3.98
C SER A 78 -13.11 2.79 -3.11
N LYS A 79 -12.71 1.61 -3.60
CA LYS A 79 -11.69 0.78 -2.97
C LYS A 79 -10.33 1.43 -3.25
N PRO A 80 -9.50 1.71 -2.23
CA PRO A 80 -8.12 2.12 -2.49
C PRO A 80 -7.48 1.03 -3.35
N ALA A 81 -6.87 1.44 -4.47
CA ALA A 81 -6.15 0.53 -5.34
C ALA A 81 -5.20 -0.35 -4.51
N PRO A 82 -5.08 -1.65 -4.79
CA PRO A 82 -4.32 -2.57 -3.96
C PRO A 82 -2.89 -2.06 -3.79
N PHE A 83 -2.41 -2.07 -2.55
CA PHE A 83 -1.02 -1.76 -2.25
C PHE A 83 -0.12 -2.92 -2.69
N PHE A 84 0.96 -2.62 -3.41
CA PHE A 84 1.98 -3.57 -3.83
C PHE A 84 3.34 -3.18 -3.26
N THR A 85 4.14 -4.18 -2.88
CA THR A 85 5.49 -3.93 -2.37
C THR A 85 6.40 -3.44 -3.50
N ALA A 86 7.25 -2.45 -3.21
CA ALA A 86 8.24 -1.90 -4.12
C ALA A 86 9.64 -1.95 -3.49
N GLU A 87 10.66 -2.09 -4.33
CA GLU A 87 12.06 -1.96 -3.92
C GLU A 87 12.58 -0.57 -4.29
N LEU A 88 13.43 -0.02 -3.43
CA LEU A 88 14.15 1.21 -3.75
C LEU A 88 15.20 0.91 -4.85
N PRO A 89 15.35 1.80 -5.85
CA PRO A 89 16.49 1.72 -6.76
C PRO A 89 17.79 1.71 -5.97
N ALA A 90 18.82 0.98 -6.42
CA ALA A 90 20.11 0.93 -5.74
C ALA A 90 20.71 2.32 -5.48
N ALA A 91 20.53 3.26 -6.42
CA ALA A 91 20.95 4.65 -6.28
C ALA A 91 20.23 5.42 -5.16
N ALA A 92 19.02 5.01 -4.75
CA ALA A 92 18.31 5.59 -3.63
C ALA A 92 18.84 5.10 -2.27
N LEU A 93 19.79 4.16 -2.27
CA LEU A 93 20.50 3.66 -1.08
C LEU A 93 21.99 4.01 -1.10
N ASP A 94 22.42 4.83 -2.06
CA ASP A 94 23.77 5.34 -2.18
C ASP A 94 23.92 6.62 -1.35
N VAL A 95 24.82 6.57 -0.37
CA VAL A 95 25.10 7.66 0.57
C VAL A 95 25.56 8.92 -0.16
N SER A 96 26.41 8.77 -1.17
CA SER A 96 26.96 9.90 -1.93
C SER A 96 25.89 10.58 -2.78
N VAL A 97 24.99 9.80 -3.36
CA VAL A 97 23.85 10.29 -4.13
C VAL A 97 22.87 11.01 -3.20
N ILE A 98 22.58 10.48 -2.02
CA ILE A 98 21.70 11.14 -1.03
C ILE A 98 22.33 12.44 -0.51
N ALA A 99 23.60 12.42 -0.11
CA ALA A 99 24.31 13.61 0.37
C ALA A 99 24.27 14.74 -0.67
N SER A 100 24.58 14.41 -1.93
CA SER A 100 24.55 15.36 -3.04
C SER A 100 23.12 15.85 -3.35
N ARG A 101 22.16 14.93 -3.45
CA ARG A 101 20.77 15.25 -3.84
C ARG A 101 20.05 16.11 -2.80
N PHE A 102 20.29 15.85 -1.51
CA PHE A 102 19.60 16.53 -0.41
C PHE A 102 20.46 17.62 0.25
N GLY A 103 21.70 17.81 -0.19
CA GLY A 103 22.61 18.83 0.34
C GLY A 103 22.97 18.60 1.82
N VAL A 104 23.09 17.34 2.25
CA VAL A 104 23.39 16.97 3.64
C VAL A 104 24.79 16.40 3.77
N ASP A 105 25.36 16.46 4.97
CA ASP A 105 26.65 15.82 5.25
C ASP A 105 26.55 14.28 5.12
N ILE A 106 27.71 13.63 4.95
CA ILE A 106 27.80 12.18 4.73
C ILE A 106 27.22 11.39 5.92
N ALA A 107 27.47 11.79 7.15
CA ALA A 107 26.95 11.08 8.33
C ALA A 107 25.41 11.17 8.41
N THR A 108 24.83 12.30 8.02
CA THR A 108 23.39 12.48 7.90
C THR A 108 22.82 11.65 6.76
N ALA A 109 23.48 11.60 5.60
CA ALA A 109 23.10 10.73 4.49
C ALA A 109 23.17 9.23 4.87
N GLU A 110 24.20 8.81 5.62
CA GLU A 110 24.34 7.44 6.14
C GLU A 110 23.17 7.07 7.05
N ARG A 111 22.80 7.96 7.98
CA ARG A 111 21.63 7.74 8.86
C ARG A 111 20.34 7.61 8.05
N GLN A 112 20.13 8.45 7.04
CA GLN A 112 18.96 8.35 6.16
C GLN A 112 18.95 7.04 5.37
N VAL A 113 20.08 6.61 4.81
CA VAL A 113 20.21 5.31 4.12
C VAL A 113 19.93 4.15 5.07
N GLN A 114 20.48 4.18 6.29
CA GLN A 114 20.23 3.13 7.29
C GLN A 114 18.75 3.03 7.65
N GLN A 115 18.07 4.18 7.82
CA GLN A 115 16.65 4.21 8.08
C GLN A 115 15.84 3.67 6.89
N LEU A 116 16.17 4.07 5.64
CA LEU A 116 15.52 3.57 4.43
C LEU A 116 15.68 2.05 4.27
N ARG A 117 16.80 1.47 4.69
CA ARG A 117 17.04 0.01 4.65
C ARG A 117 16.16 -0.77 5.63
N GLN A 118 15.65 -0.12 6.67
CA GLN A 118 14.73 -0.74 7.63
C GLN A 118 13.26 -0.65 7.19
N GLN A 119 13.00 0.00 6.04
CA GLN A 119 11.66 0.28 5.57
C GLN A 119 11.25 -0.68 4.43
N SER A 120 10.03 -1.19 4.53
CA SER A 120 9.33 -1.79 3.39
C SER A 120 8.51 -0.71 2.69
N ILE A 121 8.53 -0.67 1.36
CA ILE A 121 7.75 0.32 0.60
C ILE A 121 6.54 -0.36 -0.02
N PHE A 122 5.37 0.26 0.16
CA PHE A 122 4.12 -0.12 -0.47
C PHE A 122 3.67 1.02 -1.39
N LEU A 123 3.25 0.70 -2.60
CA LEU A 123 2.75 1.65 -3.58
C LEU A 123 1.31 1.30 -3.94
N SER A 124 0.51 2.33 -4.21
CA SER A 124 -0.76 2.20 -4.94
C SER A 124 -0.73 3.11 -6.16
N ALA A 125 -1.86 3.22 -6.86
CA ALA A 125 -2.00 4.19 -7.95
C ALA A 125 -1.69 5.62 -7.47
N THR A 126 -2.10 5.96 -6.24
CA THR A 126 -2.06 7.33 -5.71
C THR A 126 -1.06 7.53 -4.58
N HIS A 127 -0.65 6.47 -3.87
CA HIS A 127 0.15 6.59 -2.65
C HIS A 127 1.48 5.83 -2.70
N GLN A 128 2.43 6.31 -1.91
CA GLN A 128 3.57 5.56 -1.42
C GLN A 128 3.52 5.54 0.10
N VAL A 129 3.72 4.37 0.68
CA VAL A 129 3.76 4.14 2.13
C VAL A 129 5.05 3.42 2.47
N ASN A 130 5.91 4.07 3.26
CA ASN A 130 7.07 3.42 3.84
C ASN A 130 6.68 2.87 5.20
N VAL A 131 6.96 1.60 5.46
CA VAL A 131 6.63 0.92 6.72
C VAL A 131 7.90 0.52 7.43
N GLN A 132 8.07 0.99 8.65
CA GLN A 132 9.13 0.57 9.56
C GLN A 132 8.51 -0.13 10.77
N LEU A 133 9.05 -1.29 11.15
CA LEU A 133 8.63 -1.97 12.38
C LEU A 133 9.47 -1.46 13.55
N ILE A 134 8.81 -0.86 14.54
CA ILE A 134 9.42 -0.42 15.79
C ILE A 134 9.16 -1.52 16.82
N ARG A 135 10.23 -2.07 17.39
CA ARG A 135 10.13 -3.17 18.36
C ARG A 135 9.74 -2.64 19.73
N GLU A 136 8.63 -3.15 20.26
CA GLU A 136 8.15 -2.95 21.64
C GLU A 136 8.28 -1.51 22.19
N PRO A 137 7.89 -0.43 21.46
CA PRO A 137 8.17 0.95 21.88
C PRO A 137 7.42 1.38 23.15
N PHE A 138 6.35 0.67 23.51
CA PHE A 138 5.56 0.89 24.72
C PHE A 138 5.70 -0.25 25.73
N GLY A 139 6.74 -1.08 25.58
CA GLY A 139 6.98 -2.27 26.40
C GLY A 139 6.43 -3.56 25.78
N LYS A 140 6.88 -4.69 26.33
CA LYS A 140 6.59 -6.04 25.83
C LYS A 140 5.11 -6.37 25.75
N ASP A 141 4.33 -5.86 26.70
CA ASP A 141 2.90 -6.19 26.80
C ASP A 141 2.07 -5.57 25.67
N LEU A 142 2.56 -4.47 25.06
CA LEU A 142 1.89 -3.79 23.95
C LEU A 142 2.50 -4.15 22.58
N GLY A 143 3.61 -4.88 22.57
CA GLY A 143 4.23 -5.43 21.38
C GLY A 143 4.75 -4.39 20.38
N ASP A 144 4.96 -4.85 19.16
CA ASP A 144 5.54 -4.03 18.09
C ASP A 144 4.55 -3.02 17.51
N VAL A 145 5.08 -1.94 16.96
CA VAL A 145 4.32 -0.89 16.27
C VAL A 145 4.84 -0.73 14.85
N ALA A 146 3.95 -0.81 13.87
CA ALA A 146 4.25 -0.40 12.50
C ALA A 146 4.13 1.13 12.37
N TRP A 147 5.21 1.77 11.94
CA TRP A 147 5.22 3.17 11.57
C TRP A 147 5.04 3.30 10.05
N LEU A 148 3.91 3.89 9.64
CA LEU A 148 3.54 4.14 8.25
C LEU A 148 3.82 5.60 7.93
N SER A 149 4.79 5.85 7.03
CA SER A 149 5.06 7.16 6.44
C SER A 149 4.38 7.25 5.07
N ILE A 150 3.30 8.01 4.99
CA ILE A 150 2.36 8.02 3.88
C ILE A 150 2.52 9.31 3.09
N LYS A 151 2.65 9.20 1.77
CA LYS A 151 2.65 10.35 0.86
C LYS A 151 1.88 10.06 -0.41
N ARG A 152 1.30 11.10 -0.99
CA ARG A 152 0.74 11.02 -2.34
C ARG A 152 1.84 11.06 -3.38
N ARG A 153 1.66 10.33 -4.47
CA ARG A 153 2.60 10.25 -5.59
C ARG A 153 2.61 11.52 -6.43
N ASP A 154 1.49 12.25 -6.44
CA ASP A 154 1.34 13.58 -7.07
C ASP A 154 1.89 14.73 -6.21
N ARG A 155 2.38 14.43 -5.00
CA ARG A 155 2.95 15.38 -4.01
C ARG A 155 1.94 16.33 -3.35
N GLU A 156 0.64 16.14 -3.61
CA GLU A 156 -0.41 16.84 -2.89
C GLU A 156 -0.50 16.36 -1.44
N VAL A 157 -1.18 17.16 -0.62
CA VAL A 157 -1.41 16.87 0.80
C VAL A 157 -2.48 15.79 0.96
N VAL A 158 -2.26 14.81 1.84
CA VAL A 158 -3.33 13.90 2.30
C VAL A 158 -4.19 14.68 3.30
N ARG A 159 -5.48 14.85 3.01
CA ARG A 159 -6.39 15.69 3.84
C ARG A 159 -7.50 14.90 4.53
N ASP A 160 -7.59 13.60 4.28
CA ASP A 160 -8.73 12.79 4.69
C ASP A 160 -8.31 11.63 5.59
N TRP A 161 -8.80 11.63 6.84
CA TRP A 161 -8.55 10.56 7.79
C TRP A 161 -9.11 9.21 7.30
N ARG A 162 -10.18 9.20 6.49
CA ARG A 162 -10.76 7.96 5.94
C ARG A 162 -9.83 7.29 4.95
N GLU A 163 -9.06 8.09 4.21
CA GLU A 163 -8.01 7.60 3.32
C GLU A 163 -6.88 6.96 4.14
N LEU A 164 -6.40 7.62 5.20
CA LEU A 164 -5.39 7.06 6.11
C LEU A 164 -5.88 5.75 6.77
N GLN A 165 -7.15 5.71 7.21
CA GLN A 165 -7.77 4.50 7.75
C GLN A 165 -7.80 3.37 6.72
N ALA A 166 -8.18 3.66 5.47
CA ALA A 166 -8.23 2.67 4.40
C ALA A 166 -6.84 2.13 4.04
N ILE A 167 -5.82 3.00 4.01
CA ILE A 167 -4.41 2.63 3.82
C ILE A 167 -3.94 1.71 4.95
N LYS A 168 -4.19 2.07 6.20
CA LYS A 168 -3.86 1.25 7.37
C LYS A 168 -4.54 -0.11 7.32
N ASN A 169 -5.82 -0.16 6.95
CA ASN A 169 -6.56 -1.40 6.81
C ASN A 169 -5.98 -2.29 5.72
N ALA A 170 -5.57 -1.71 4.59
CA ALA A 170 -4.99 -2.46 3.48
C ALA A 170 -3.59 -3.01 3.78
N ILE A 171 -2.79 -2.28 4.56
CA ILE A 171 -1.39 -2.65 4.84
C ILE A 171 -1.25 -3.51 6.09
N VAL A 172 -1.93 -3.15 7.19
CA VAL A 172 -1.79 -3.82 8.50
C VAL A 172 -3.01 -4.69 8.81
N GLY A 173 -4.20 -4.14 8.58
CA GLY A 173 -5.47 -4.85 8.78
C GLY A 173 -6.53 -3.98 9.47
N PRO A 174 -7.83 -4.31 9.29
CA PRO A 174 -8.93 -3.49 9.79
C PRO A 174 -9.01 -3.43 11.31
N GLU A 175 -8.65 -4.51 11.99
CA GLU A 175 -8.79 -4.68 13.45
C GLU A 175 -7.59 -4.16 14.27
N HIS A 176 -6.62 -3.54 13.59
CA HIS A 176 -5.49 -2.89 14.24
C HIS A 176 -5.83 -1.43 14.50
N GLU A 177 -5.56 -0.99 15.73
CA GLU A 177 -5.64 0.43 16.07
C GLU A 177 -4.38 1.16 15.67
N GLY A 178 -4.58 2.35 15.10
CA GLY A 178 -3.52 3.28 14.80
C GLY A 178 -3.84 4.67 15.31
N PHE A 179 -2.80 5.47 15.50
CA PHE A 179 -2.90 6.83 15.98
C PHE A 179 -1.92 7.73 15.23
N GLU A 180 -2.31 9.00 15.09
CA GLU A 180 -1.45 10.08 14.63
C GLU A 180 -0.94 10.86 15.84
N LEU A 181 0.35 11.18 15.86
CA LEU A 181 0.96 12.00 16.91
C LEU A 181 1.14 13.42 16.38
N TYR A 182 0.51 14.38 17.04
CA TYR A 182 0.85 15.79 16.92
C TYR A 182 1.97 16.09 17.92
N PRO A 183 3.23 16.28 17.47
CA PRO A 183 4.36 16.38 18.38
C PRO A 183 4.35 17.69 19.16
N ALA A 184 5.06 17.71 20.29
CA ALA A 184 5.46 18.97 20.90
C ALA A 184 6.27 19.81 19.88
N GLU A 185 6.11 21.13 19.90
CA GLU A 185 6.71 22.04 18.91
C GLU A 185 8.22 21.84 18.76
N SER A 186 8.94 21.61 19.87
CA SER A 186 10.39 21.37 19.87
C SER A 186 10.83 20.08 19.15
N ARG A 187 9.88 19.23 18.76
CA ARG A 187 10.07 17.96 18.05
C ARG A 187 9.41 17.97 16.67
N LEU A 188 8.87 19.11 16.22
CA LEU A 188 8.20 19.23 14.94
C LEU A 188 9.20 18.94 13.81
N VAL A 189 8.79 18.07 12.89
CA VAL A 189 9.53 17.78 11.66
C VAL A 189 8.59 18.01 10.50
N ASP A 190 8.63 19.21 9.92
CA ASP A 190 7.86 19.60 8.74
C ASP A 190 8.80 19.80 7.55
N THR A 191 9.13 18.69 6.88
CA THR A 191 10.10 18.68 5.76
C THR A 191 9.51 18.21 4.45
N ALA A 192 8.29 17.64 4.49
CA ALA A 192 7.61 17.09 3.33
C ALA A 192 6.12 16.89 3.65
N ASN A 193 5.29 16.87 2.60
CA ASN A 193 3.87 16.51 2.66
C ASN A 193 3.69 15.01 2.96
N GLN A 194 4.15 14.54 4.12
CA GLN A 194 4.02 13.16 4.57
C GLN A 194 3.21 13.11 5.87
N PHE A 195 2.38 12.08 5.98
CA PHE A 195 1.59 11.80 7.17
C PHE A 195 2.13 10.54 7.85
N HIS A 196 2.12 10.54 9.17
CA HIS A 196 2.71 9.48 9.98
C HIS A 196 1.67 8.81 10.86
N LEU A 197 1.39 7.54 10.56
CA LEU A 197 0.47 6.72 11.36
C LEU A 197 1.27 5.63 12.08
N PHE A 198 1.01 5.48 13.38
CA PHE A 198 1.60 4.43 14.21
C PHE A 198 0.51 3.40 14.51
N VAL A 199 0.75 2.14 14.21
CA VAL A 199 -0.25 1.07 14.25
C VAL A 199 0.24 -0.08 15.11
N PHE A 200 -0.51 -0.47 16.13
CA PHE A 200 -0.15 -1.62 16.96
C PHE A 200 -0.26 -2.92 16.16
N MET A 201 0.78 -3.76 16.24
CA MET A 201 0.77 -5.06 15.56
C MET A 201 -0.02 -6.13 16.32
N ASP A 202 -0.28 -5.93 17.61
CA ASP A 202 -1.23 -6.77 18.35
C ASP A 202 -2.64 -6.18 18.26
N ARG A 203 -3.55 -6.92 17.61
CA ARG A 203 -4.97 -6.56 17.45
C ARG A 203 -5.74 -6.50 18.77
N ARG A 204 -5.18 -6.97 19.88
CA ARG A 204 -5.79 -6.91 21.21
C ARG A 204 -5.50 -5.59 21.92
N VAL A 205 -4.49 -4.86 21.48
CA VAL A 205 -4.16 -3.55 22.05
C VAL A 205 -5.23 -2.55 21.63
N ARG A 206 -5.80 -1.87 22.63
CA ARG A 206 -6.77 -0.79 22.47
C ARG A 206 -6.27 0.43 23.24
N MET A 207 -6.21 1.56 22.58
CA MET A 207 -5.93 2.84 23.19
C MET A 207 -7.02 3.14 24.23
N PRO A 208 -6.66 3.56 25.44
CA PRO A 208 -7.63 3.88 26.49
C PRO A 208 -8.33 5.24 26.26
N VAL A 209 -8.41 5.69 25.02
CA VAL A 209 -8.98 6.97 24.59
C VAL A 209 -9.70 6.81 23.26
N GLY A 210 -10.72 7.64 23.02
CA GLY A 210 -11.53 7.60 21.81
C GLY A 210 -12.85 6.85 22.01
N PHE A 211 -13.50 6.51 20.90
CA PHE A 211 -14.78 5.80 20.89
C PHE A 211 -14.56 4.29 20.93
N VAL A 212 -15.25 3.60 21.85
CA VAL A 212 -15.20 2.14 22.00
C VAL A 212 -16.22 1.39 21.13
N GLU A 213 -17.27 2.10 20.71
CA GLU A 213 -18.32 1.57 19.85
C GLU A 213 -18.20 2.15 18.45
N ARG A 214 -18.53 1.33 17.45
CA ARG A 214 -18.56 1.76 16.06
C ARG A 214 -19.90 2.44 15.77
N GLU A 215 -19.87 3.75 15.64
CA GLU A 215 -20.98 4.56 15.12
C GLU A 215 -20.59 5.16 13.78
N VAL A 216 -21.45 4.98 12.78
CA VAL A 216 -21.16 5.36 11.39
C VAL A 216 -22.42 5.95 10.78
N ALA A 217 -22.32 7.18 10.29
CA ALA A 217 -23.37 7.83 9.52
C ALA A 217 -22.96 7.98 8.05
N GLY A 218 -23.89 7.69 7.15
CA GLY A 218 -23.81 7.99 5.73
C GLY A 218 -24.12 9.46 5.41
N THR A 219 -24.12 9.79 4.12
CA THR A 219 -24.30 11.19 3.67
C THR A 219 -25.67 11.74 4.06
N ALA A 220 -26.73 10.94 3.87
CA ALA A 220 -28.11 11.32 4.15
C ALA A 220 -28.36 11.51 5.67
N GLU A 221 -27.85 10.59 6.49
CA GLU A 221 -27.99 10.62 7.95
C GLU A 221 -27.26 11.83 8.56
N ALA A 222 -26.04 12.12 8.09
CA ALA A 222 -25.30 13.30 8.52
C ALA A 222 -26.02 14.60 8.12
N SER A 223 -26.54 14.66 6.89
CA SER A 223 -27.26 15.84 6.39
C SER A 223 -28.52 16.13 7.22
N ALA A 224 -29.22 15.08 7.68
CA ALA A 224 -30.42 15.21 8.50
C ALA A 224 -30.17 15.89 9.86
N VAL A 225 -28.93 15.87 10.36
CA VAL A 225 -28.52 16.52 11.61
C VAL A 225 -27.66 17.79 11.39
N GLY A 226 -27.63 18.31 10.16
CA GLY A 226 -26.86 19.51 9.82
C GLY A 226 -25.34 19.28 9.72
N ALA A 227 -24.89 18.02 9.68
CA ALA A 227 -23.50 17.66 9.46
C ALA A 227 -23.23 17.38 7.97
N THR A 228 -21.98 17.59 7.54
CA THR A 228 -21.52 17.15 6.21
C THR A 228 -20.60 15.96 6.38
N GLN A 229 -20.97 14.83 5.77
CA GLN A 229 -20.20 13.59 5.80
C GLN A 229 -20.28 12.92 4.43
N ARG A 230 -19.19 12.32 3.96
CA ARG A 230 -19.19 11.53 2.72
C ARG A 230 -19.55 10.07 3.01
N GLU A 231 -19.90 9.30 1.99
CA GLU A 231 -20.02 7.84 2.12
C GLU A 231 -18.71 7.20 2.59
N LEU A 232 -18.82 6.16 3.41
CA LEU A 232 -17.65 5.36 3.76
C LEU A 232 -17.22 4.53 2.54
N PRO A 233 -15.91 4.42 2.29
CA PRO A 233 -15.42 3.42 1.34
C PRO A 233 -15.94 2.02 1.70
N GLU A 234 -16.33 1.24 0.69
CA GLU A 234 -16.71 -0.16 0.90
C GLU A 234 -15.56 -0.93 1.58
N ARG A 235 -15.91 -1.83 2.50
CA ARG A 235 -14.91 -2.67 3.18
C ARG A 235 -14.19 -3.53 2.13
N ALA A 236 -12.85 -3.51 2.18
CA ALA A 236 -11.99 -4.42 1.42
C ALA A 236 -12.08 -5.85 1.98
#